data_AF-A0A975LZD1-F1
#
_entry.id   AF-A0A975LZD1-F1
#
_cell.length_a   1.000
_cell.length_b   1.000
_cell.length_c   1.000
_cell.angle_alpha   90.00
_cell.angle_beta   90.00
_cell.angle_gamma   90.00
#
_symmetry.space_group_name_H-M   'P 1'
#
loop_
_entity.id
_entity.type
_entity.pdbx_description
1 polymer ?
#
loop_
_entity_poly.entity_id
_entity_poly.type
_entity_poly.pdbx_seq_one_letter_code
_entity_poly.pdbx_strand_id
1 'polypeptide(L)'
;MKKIFKRILLIILVVFISMIVGLKVYTLDSSKPTDEMYDAIELIDTSSLTIEDKFDHISYLNEDPIKNIVFIPGGKVDPSSYAYLAINLAIEGYDVTIVKTLFNLAILTPQYGKRFLNDNLDNVVIGHSLGGTVASMFSSKNELVDQMVFLASYPIKDVSDKDVLMMTAEFDGLLDLEEVETSKIYLNEETTYIDINGGNHAQFGWYGEQKGDKEASITTKVQQDLIINYILEFIR
;
A
#
# COMPACT_ATOMS: atom_id res chain seq x y z
N MET A 1 8.54 36.81 31.36
CA MET A 1 8.83 35.39 31.03
C MET A 1 7.56 34.54 30.83
N LYS A 2 6.68 34.34 31.83
CA LYS A 2 5.46 33.50 31.67
C LYS A 2 4.47 33.95 30.57
N LYS A 3 4.26 35.25 30.36
CA LYS A 3 3.36 35.78 29.30
C LYS A 3 3.91 35.58 27.88
N ILE A 4 5.23 35.71 27.69
CA ILE A 4 5.90 35.49 26.40
C ILE A 4 5.87 34.00 26.06
N PHE A 5 6.16 33.14 27.04
CA PHE A 5 6.06 31.69 26.88
C PHE A 5 4.64 31.24 26.47
N LYS A 6 3.59 31.77 27.11
CA LYS A 6 2.19 31.50 26.72
C LYS A 6 1.86 31.96 25.30
N ARG A 7 2.40 33.11 24.85
CA ARG A 7 2.20 33.58 23.47
C ARG A 7 2.92 32.70 22.45
N ILE A 8 4.14 32.27 22.75
CA ILE A 8 4.90 31.33 21.90
C ILE A 8 4.13 30.01 21.79
N LEU A 9 3.66 29.46 22.92
CA LEU A 9 2.87 28.22 22.91
C LEU A 9 1.58 28.36 22.09
N LEU A 10 0.88 29.49 22.21
CA LEU A 10 -0.32 29.76 21.44
C LEU A 10 -0.02 29.85 19.94
N ILE A 11 1.07 30.52 19.55
CA ILE A 11 1.49 30.60 18.14
C ILE A 11 1.82 29.21 17.59
N ILE A 12 2.58 28.40 18.34
CA ILE A 12 2.91 27.02 17.95
C ILE A 12 1.62 26.20 17.77
N LEU A 13 0.67 26.32 18.70
CA LEU A 13 -0.61 25.64 18.60
C LEU A 13 -1.40 26.06 17.36
N VAL A 14 -1.47 27.36 17.07
CA VAL A 14 -2.18 27.89 15.88
C VAL A 14 -1.53 27.39 14.59
N VAL A 15 -0.19 27.41 14.51
CA VAL A 15 0.55 26.89 13.35
C VAL A 15 0.30 25.39 13.18
N PHE A 16 0.34 24.63 14.27
CA PHE A 16 0.08 23.19 14.25
C PHE A 16 -1.35 22.87 13.79
N ILE A 17 -2.35 23.57 14.31
CA ILE A 17 -3.75 23.41 13.88
C ILE A 17 -3.90 23.78 12.41
N SER A 18 -3.26 24.88 11.97
CA SER A 18 -3.30 25.31 10.56
C SER A 18 -2.68 24.27 9.62
N MET A 19 -1.60 23.62 10.06
CA MET A 19 -0.97 22.51 9.32
C MET A 19 -1.90 21.30 9.22
N ILE A 20 -2.56 20.91 10.32
CA ILE A 20 -3.54 19.80 10.32
C ILE A 20 -4.71 20.11 9.38
N VAL A 21 -5.25 21.33 9.44
CA VAL A 21 -6.34 21.76 8.56
C VAL A 21 -5.86 21.77 7.10
N GLY A 22 -4.65 22.27 6.84
CA GLY A 22 -4.05 22.27 5.50
C GLY A 22 -3.89 20.86 4.93
N LEU A 23 -3.36 19.91 5.71
CA LEU A 23 -3.23 18.51 5.31
C LEU A 23 -4.60 17.85 5.07
N LYS A 24 -5.58 18.14 5.94
CA LYS A 24 -6.95 17.65 5.74
C LYS A 24 -7.51 18.16 4.43
N VAL A 25 -7.44 19.46 4.16
CA VAL A 25 -7.92 20.07 2.91
C VAL A 25 -7.20 19.49 1.69
N TYR A 26 -5.88 19.30 1.78
CA TYR A 26 -5.07 18.72 0.70
C TYR A 26 -5.43 17.27 0.36
N THR A 27 -6.08 16.55 1.26
CA THR A 27 -6.40 15.11 1.12
C THR A 27 -7.89 14.85 1.01
N LEU A 28 -8.75 15.89 1.02
CA LEU A 28 -10.19 15.76 0.80
C LEU A 28 -10.54 15.18 -0.57
N ASP A 29 -9.68 15.42 -1.56
CA ASP A 29 -9.76 14.94 -2.94
C ASP A 29 -8.96 13.65 -3.15
N SER A 30 -8.69 12.89 -2.09
CA SER A 30 -8.08 11.56 -2.24
C SER A 30 -8.87 10.72 -3.23
N SER A 31 -8.18 9.97 -4.09
CA SER A 31 -8.80 9.03 -5.03
C SER A 31 -9.59 7.99 -4.25
N LYS A 32 -10.80 7.68 -4.74
CA LYS A 32 -11.77 6.82 -4.06
C LYS A 32 -12.02 5.56 -4.87
N PRO A 33 -12.39 4.44 -4.23
CA PRO A 33 -12.81 3.24 -4.94
C PRO A 33 -13.92 3.55 -5.94
N THR A 34 -13.85 2.90 -7.10
CA THR A 34 -14.91 2.99 -8.13
C THR A 34 -16.06 2.05 -7.81
N ASP A 35 -17.26 2.36 -8.31
CA ASP A 35 -18.42 1.46 -8.19
C ASP A 35 -18.16 0.10 -8.86
N GLU A 36 -17.43 0.08 -9.98
CA GLU A 36 -17.03 -1.15 -10.68
C GLU A 36 -16.22 -2.11 -9.79
N MET A 37 -15.39 -1.58 -8.89
CA MET A 37 -14.67 -2.41 -7.92
C MET A 37 -15.65 -3.12 -6.97
N TYR A 38 -16.66 -2.41 -6.47
CA TYR A 38 -17.66 -2.99 -5.58
C TYR A 38 -18.53 -4.01 -6.31
N ASP A 39 -18.97 -3.71 -7.54
CA ASP A 39 -19.68 -4.67 -8.39
C ASP A 39 -18.85 -5.96 -8.59
N ALA A 40 -17.53 -5.84 -8.76
CA ALA A 40 -16.65 -7.00 -8.88
C ALA A 40 -16.49 -7.78 -7.56
N ILE A 41 -16.46 -7.09 -6.41
CA ILE A 41 -16.39 -7.71 -5.07
C ILE A 41 -17.68 -8.46 -4.74
N GLU A 42 -18.86 -7.96 -5.14
CA GLU A 42 -20.15 -8.62 -4.88
C GLU A 42 -20.26 -10.03 -5.50
N LEU A 43 -19.45 -10.31 -6.53
CA LEU A 43 -19.39 -11.62 -7.18
C LEU A 43 -18.52 -12.64 -6.44
N ILE A 44 -17.83 -12.21 -5.39
CA ILE A 44 -16.87 -13.01 -4.66
C ILE A 44 -17.53 -13.56 -3.38
N ASP A 45 -17.45 -14.87 -3.17
CA ASP A 45 -17.90 -15.49 -1.91
C ASP A 45 -16.91 -15.18 -0.79
N THR A 46 -17.32 -14.32 0.13
CA THR A 46 -16.53 -13.90 1.30
C THR A 46 -17.07 -14.49 2.60
N SER A 47 -18.00 -15.45 2.53
CA SER A 47 -18.67 -16.01 3.71
C SER A 47 -17.76 -16.72 4.71
N SER A 48 -16.58 -17.17 4.25
CA SER A 48 -15.54 -17.79 5.08
C SER A 48 -14.64 -16.77 5.79
N LEU A 49 -14.72 -15.48 5.43
CA LEU A 49 -13.82 -14.44 5.95
C LEU A 49 -14.49 -13.67 7.09
N THR A 50 -13.68 -13.33 8.10
CA THR A 50 -14.04 -12.29 9.07
C THR A 50 -13.54 -10.95 8.55
N ILE A 51 -14.46 -10.04 8.22
CA ILE A 51 -14.13 -8.71 7.70
C ILE A 51 -14.30 -7.67 8.81
N GLU A 52 -13.23 -6.91 9.09
CA GLU A 52 -13.23 -5.84 10.07
C GLU A 52 -12.85 -4.51 9.44
N ASP A 53 -13.74 -3.52 9.50
CA ASP A 53 -13.40 -2.13 9.23
C ASP A 53 -13.25 -1.37 10.56
N LYS A 54 -12.03 -0.93 10.85
CA LYS A 54 -11.70 -0.10 12.03
C LYS A 54 -11.19 1.26 11.59
N PHE A 55 -10.93 2.13 12.57
CA PHE A 55 -10.49 3.50 12.31
C PHE A 55 -9.13 3.58 11.60
N ASP A 56 -8.25 2.59 11.81
CA ASP A 56 -6.87 2.59 11.37
C ASP A 56 -6.50 1.43 10.42
N HIS A 57 -7.45 0.57 10.09
CA HIS A 57 -7.25 -0.53 9.14
C HIS A 57 -8.56 -1.12 8.62
N ILE A 58 -8.45 -1.91 7.55
CA ILE A 58 -9.46 -2.87 7.09
C ILE A 58 -8.78 -4.24 7.09
N SER A 59 -9.34 -5.24 7.75
CA SER A 59 -8.79 -6.60 7.80
C SER A 59 -9.76 -7.62 7.21
N TYR A 60 -9.20 -8.60 6.53
CA TYR A 60 -9.86 -9.78 5.98
C TYR A 60 -9.14 -10.99 6.55
N LEU A 61 -9.80 -11.69 7.48
CA LEU A 61 -9.16 -12.69 8.34
C LEU A 61 -9.74 -14.09 8.11
N ASN A 62 -8.85 -15.07 8.13
CA ASN A 62 -9.15 -16.51 8.08
C ASN A 62 -9.06 -17.12 9.49
N GLU A 63 -9.69 -18.29 9.69
CA GLU A 63 -9.57 -19.03 10.96
C GLU A 63 -8.16 -19.64 11.15
N ASP A 64 -7.54 -20.09 10.06
CA ASP A 64 -6.21 -20.71 10.04
C ASP A 64 -5.40 -20.16 8.84
N PRO A 65 -4.80 -18.96 8.97
CA PRO A 65 -4.12 -18.28 7.87
C PRO A 65 -2.75 -18.88 7.55
N ILE A 66 -2.40 -18.93 6.27
CA ILE A 66 -1.11 -19.42 5.77
C ILE A 66 0.01 -18.42 6.09
N LYS A 67 -0.20 -17.14 5.79
CA LYS A 67 0.71 -16.02 6.10
C LYS A 67 -0.10 -14.77 6.42
N ASN A 68 0.56 -13.79 7.03
CA ASN A 68 -0.01 -12.46 7.29
C ASN A 68 0.47 -11.46 6.24
N ILE A 69 -0.45 -10.68 5.67
CA ILE A 69 -0.18 -9.65 4.67
C ILE A 69 -0.55 -8.28 5.24
N VAL A 70 0.43 -7.37 5.26
CA VAL A 70 0.21 -5.95 5.60
C VAL A 70 0.33 -5.11 4.34
N PHE A 71 -0.79 -4.52 3.91
CA PHE A 71 -0.86 -3.68 2.73
C PHE A 71 -0.79 -2.19 3.10
N ILE A 72 0.15 -1.45 2.48
CA ILE A 72 0.35 -0.01 2.65
C ILE A 72 -0.15 0.73 1.40
N PRO A 73 -1.28 1.47 1.50
CA PRO A 73 -1.83 2.23 0.39
C PRO A 73 -0.90 3.29 -0.20
N GLY A 74 -1.11 3.59 -1.49
CA GLY A 74 -0.55 4.75 -2.16
C GLY A 74 -1.00 6.08 -1.55
N GLY A 75 -0.18 7.12 -1.77
CA GLY A 75 -0.45 8.45 -1.23
C GLY A 75 -1.71 9.09 -1.83
N LYS A 76 -2.54 9.69 -0.98
CA LYS A 76 -3.85 10.27 -1.35
C LYS A 76 -4.81 9.27 -2.00
N VAL A 77 -4.73 7.98 -1.65
CA VAL A 77 -5.70 6.97 -2.10
C VAL A 77 -6.47 6.47 -0.88
N ASP A 78 -7.79 6.41 -0.99
CA ASP A 78 -8.64 5.77 0.03
C ASP A 78 -8.23 4.29 0.17
N PRO A 79 -7.93 3.81 1.39
CA PRO A 79 -7.52 2.42 1.64
C PRO A 79 -8.49 1.37 1.08
N SER A 80 -9.79 1.69 1.01
CA SER A 80 -10.81 0.78 0.46
C SER A 80 -10.60 0.48 -1.03
N SER A 81 -9.83 1.30 -1.75
CA SER A 81 -9.49 1.11 -3.17
C SER A 81 -8.61 -0.12 -3.45
N TYR A 82 -8.14 -0.80 -2.42
CA TYR A 82 -7.36 -2.04 -2.52
C TYR A 82 -8.14 -3.26 -2.01
N ALA A 83 -9.44 -3.10 -1.72
CA ALA A 83 -10.29 -4.17 -1.17
C ALA A 83 -10.39 -5.39 -2.10
N TYR A 84 -10.53 -5.19 -3.42
CA TYR A 84 -10.60 -6.31 -4.37
C TYR A 84 -9.36 -7.19 -4.30
N LEU A 85 -8.17 -6.58 -4.34
CA LEU A 85 -6.90 -7.29 -4.20
C LEU A 85 -6.81 -8.01 -2.84
N ALA A 86 -7.12 -7.31 -1.75
CA ALA A 86 -7.03 -7.87 -0.40
C ALA A 86 -7.98 -9.06 -0.19
N ILE A 87 -9.22 -8.97 -0.69
CA ILE A 87 -10.21 -10.04 -0.60
C ILE A 87 -9.76 -11.27 -1.39
N ASN A 88 -9.28 -11.11 -2.61
CA ASN A 88 -8.84 -12.24 -3.43
C ASN A 88 -7.61 -12.93 -2.82
N LEU A 89 -6.67 -12.18 -2.25
CA LEU A 89 -5.58 -12.76 -1.46
C LEU A 89 -6.12 -13.47 -0.21
N ALA A 90 -7.11 -12.89 0.49
CA ALA A 90 -7.65 -13.51 1.69
C ALA A 90 -8.37 -14.84 1.41
N ILE A 91 -9.05 -14.97 0.27
CA ILE A 91 -9.72 -16.22 -0.15
C ILE A 91 -8.74 -17.35 -0.43
N GLU A 92 -7.51 -17.02 -0.82
CA GLU A 92 -6.43 -17.99 -0.99
C GLU A 92 -5.78 -18.41 0.35
N GLY A 93 -6.34 -17.97 1.49
CA GLY A 93 -5.96 -18.41 2.84
C GLY A 93 -5.01 -17.47 3.57
N TYR A 94 -4.81 -16.25 3.09
CA TYR A 94 -3.93 -15.27 3.73
C TYR A 94 -4.72 -14.32 4.65
N ASP A 95 -4.19 -13.96 5.80
CA ASP A 95 -4.73 -12.80 6.53
C ASP A 95 -4.26 -11.53 5.83
N VAL A 96 -5.17 -10.59 5.53
CA VAL A 96 -4.81 -9.36 4.83
C VAL A 96 -5.31 -8.13 5.56
N THR A 97 -4.41 -7.23 5.90
CA THR A 97 -4.71 -5.96 6.57
C THR A 97 -4.29 -4.77 5.71
N ILE A 98 -5.24 -3.97 5.27
CA ILE A 98 -5.00 -2.68 4.60
C ILE A 98 -4.91 -1.58 5.65
N VAL A 99 -3.77 -0.91 5.73
CA VAL A 99 -3.52 0.14 6.73
C VAL A 99 -4.22 1.46 6.34
N LYS A 100 -5.05 2.01 7.23
CA LYS A 100 -5.59 3.38 7.08
C LYS A 100 -4.62 4.38 7.68
N THR A 101 -3.87 5.06 6.81
CA THR A 101 -2.84 6.01 7.21
C THR A 101 -3.43 7.40 7.49
N LEU A 102 -2.75 8.21 8.31
CA LEU A 102 -3.21 9.57 8.59
C LEU A 102 -3.28 10.37 7.28
N PHE A 103 -4.47 10.90 6.97
CA PHE A 103 -4.74 11.66 5.75
C PHE A 103 -4.41 10.90 4.46
N ASN A 104 -4.49 9.57 4.46
CA ASN A 104 -4.10 8.71 3.32
C ASN A 104 -2.64 8.94 2.87
N LEU A 105 -1.77 9.32 3.81
CA LEU A 105 -0.35 9.60 3.56
C LEU A 105 0.52 8.81 4.54
N ALA A 106 0.96 7.63 4.11
CA ALA A 106 1.79 6.72 4.90
C ALA A 106 3.07 7.38 5.46
N ILE A 107 3.62 8.36 4.73
CA ILE A 107 4.85 9.08 5.11
C ILE A 107 4.71 9.87 6.42
N LEU A 108 3.49 10.22 6.83
CA LEU A 108 3.24 10.91 8.10
C LEU A 108 3.40 9.98 9.32
N THR A 109 3.24 8.67 9.11
CA THR A 109 3.33 7.64 10.15
C THR A 109 4.08 6.41 9.63
N PRO A 110 5.37 6.55 9.26
CA PRO A 110 6.07 5.54 8.47
C PRO A 110 6.30 4.21 9.20
N GLN A 111 6.17 4.18 10.53
CA GLN A 111 6.31 2.97 11.34
C GLN A 111 4.97 2.32 11.69
N TYR A 112 3.83 2.91 11.29
CA TYR A 112 2.52 2.47 11.75
C TYR A 112 2.17 1.06 11.26
N GLY A 113 2.58 0.69 10.04
CA GLY A 113 2.33 -0.65 9.48
C GLY A 113 2.88 -1.80 10.34
N LYS A 114 3.97 -1.59 11.08
CA LYS A 114 4.58 -2.60 11.96
C LYS A 114 3.63 -3.23 12.95
N ARG A 115 2.63 -2.48 13.41
CA ARG A 115 1.68 -2.96 14.43
C ARG A 115 0.79 -4.10 13.95
N PHE A 116 0.72 -4.32 12.63
CA PHE A 116 -0.09 -5.33 11.99
C PHE A 116 0.76 -6.54 11.56
N LEU A 117 2.05 -6.57 11.89
CA LEU A 117 2.88 -7.76 11.74
C LEU A 117 2.48 -8.80 12.80
N ASN A 118 2.63 -10.06 12.44
CA ASN A 118 2.33 -11.20 13.29
C ASN A 118 3.63 -11.85 13.77
N ASP A 119 3.74 -12.14 15.07
CA ASP A 119 4.94 -12.74 15.66
C ASP A 119 5.06 -14.25 15.37
N ASN A 120 4.00 -14.91 14.89
CA ASN A 120 3.91 -16.36 14.75
C ASN A 120 3.65 -16.84 13.31
N LEU A 121 3.50 -15.91 12.36
CA LEU A 121 3.29 -16.21 10.94
C LEU A 121 4.33 -15.45 10.13
N ASP A 122 4.71 -16.02 8.98
CA ASP A 122 5.50 -15.27 8.00
C ASP A 122 4.72 -14.03 7.57
N ASN A 123 5.41 -12.90 7.48
CA ASN A 123 4.80 -11.63 7.08
C ASN A 123 5.24 -11.22 5.68
N VAL A 124 4.25 -10.95 4.83
CA VAL A 124 4.40 -10.27 3.55
C VAL A 124 3.98 -8.81 3.71
N VAL A 125 4.85 -7.88 3.35
CA VAL A 125 4.51 -6.46 3.29
C VAL A 125 4.36 -6.02 1.84
N ILE A 126 3.17 -5.55 1.50
CA ILE A 126 2.85 -5.07 0.15
C ILE A 126 2.64 -3.56 0.22
N GLY A 127 3.19 -2.81 -0.74
CA GLY A 127 2.95 -1.37 -0.80
C GLY A 127 2.89 -0.83 -2.21
N HIS A 128 1.93 0.08 -2.43
CA HIS A 128 1.72 0.73 -3.72
C HIS A 128 2.29 2.15 -3.73
N SER A 129 3.03 2.54 -4.78
CA SER A 129 3.54 3.90 -4.99
C SER A 129 4.27 4.43 -3.74
N LEU A 130 3.88 5.59 -3.19
CA LEU A 130 4.42 6.11 -1.91
C LEU A 130 4.35 5.08 -0.76
N GLY A 131 3.32 4.24 -0.73
CA GLY A 131 3.12 3.20 0.27
C GLY A 131 4.23 2.15 0.27
N GLY A 132 4.72 1.72 -0.90
CA GLY A 132 5.84 0.78 -1.01
C GLY A 132 7.16 1.39 -0.53
N THR A 133 7.44 2.63 -0.93
CA THR A 133 8.58 3.40 -0.43
C THR A 133 8.55 3.50 1.10
N VAL A 134 7.39 3.81 1.68
CA VAL A 134 7.21 3.87 3.14
C VAL A 134 7.30 2.50 3.80
N ALA A 135 6.77 1.45 3.17
CA ALA A 135 6.88 0.08 3.66
C ALA A 135 8.35 -0.33 3.87
N SER A 136 9.22 -0.01 2.90
CA SER A 136 10.66 -0.27 3.04
C SER A 136 11.28 0.38 4.30
N MET A 137 10.75 1.52 4.76
CA MET A 137 11.27 2.20 5.95
C MET A 137 11.09 1.42 7.24
N PHE A 138 10.06 0.59 7.34
CA PHE A 138 9.77 -0.18 8.55
C PHE A 138 10.14 -1.65 8.39
N SER A 139 10.23 -2.16 7.16
CA SER A 139 10.71 -3.51 6.88
C SER A 139 12.24 -3.64 6.95
N SER A 140 12.97 -2.56 6.66
CA SER A 140 14.43 -2.57 6.75
C SER A 140 14.91 -2.94 8.15
N LYS A 141 15.76 -3.98 8.24
CA LYS A 141 16.29 -4.55 9.49
C LYS A 141 15.21 -5.02 10.48
N ASN A 142 14.03 -5.38 9.97
CA ASN A 142 12.96 -5.95 10.77
C ASN A 142 12.86 -7.44 10.48
N GLU A 143 13.27 -8.27 11.43
CA GLU A 143 13.30 -9.73 11.29
C GLU A 143 11.89 -10.34 11.18
N LEU A 144 10.84 -9.61 11.58
CA LEU A 144 9.47 -10.07 11.42
C LEU A 144 8.96 -10.00 9.98
N VAL A 145 9.61 -9.25 9.08
CA VAL A 145 9.20 -9.18 7.68
C VAL A 145 10.01 -10.20 6.90
N ASP A 146 9.34 -11.08 6.15
CA ASP A 146 9.98 -12.13 5.37
C ASP A 146 10.02 -11.76 3.90
N GLN A 147 8.89 -11.24 3.38
CA GLN A 147 8.72 -10.95 1.97
C GLN A 147 8.18 -9.52 1.74
N MET A 148 8.59 -8.92 0.63
CA MET A 148 8.22 -7.56 0.23
C MET A 148 7.67 -7.56 -1.19
N VAL A 149 6.54 -6.89 -1.42
CA VAL A 149 5.99 -6.65 -2.76
C VAL A 149 5.83 -5.15 -3.00
N PHE A 150 6.50 -4.65 -4.02
CA PHE A 150 6.39 -3.27 -4.48
C PHE A 150 5.51 -3.17 -5.71
N LEU A 151 4.39 -2.45 -5.60
CA LEU A 151 3.46 -2.19 -6.68
C LEU A 151 3.68 -0.77 -7.21
N ALA A 152 4.18 -0.62 -8.44
CA ALA A 152 4.59 0.67 -9.00
C ALA A 152 5.40 1.52 -8.00
N SER A 153 6.38 0.89 -7.37
CA SER A 153 7.13 1.45 -6.24
C SER A 153 8.53 0.86 -6.16
N TYR A 154 9.36 1.41 -5.28
CA TYR A 154 10.73 1.00 -5.04
C TYR A 154 11.15 1.25 -3.58
N PRO A 155 12.10 0.47 -3.04
CA PRO A 155 12.65 0.69 -1.71
C PRO A 155 13.53 1.95 -1.66
N ILE A 156 13.57 2.58 -0.48
CA ILE A 156 14.54 3.64 -0.15
C ILE A 156 15.36 3.30 1.11
N LYS A 157 15.21 2.08 1.59
CA LYS A 157 15.97 1.46 2.66
C LYS A 157 16.30 0.04 2.27
N ASP A 158 17.43 -0.43 2.79
CA ASP A 158 17.94 -1.76 2.56
C ASP A 158 16.95 -2.82 3.05
N VAL A 159 16.44 -3.61 2.10
CA VAL A 159 15.58 -4.78 2.29
C VAL A 159 16.19 -6.00 1.59
N SER A 160 17.50 -5.99 1.36
CA SER A 160 18.22 -7.07 0.68
C SER A 160 18.20 -8.39 1.46
N ASP A 161 17.85 -8.34 2.75
CA ASP A 161 17.64 -9.51 3.61
C ASP A 161 16.25 -10.16 3.44
N LYS A 162 15.41 -9.67 2.52
CA LYS A 162 14.03 -10.12 2.26
C LYS A 162 13.88 -10.72 0.88
N ASP A 163 12.89 -11.59 0.69
CA ASP A 163 12.47 -11.94 -0.68
C ASP A 163 11.67 -10.76 -1.25
N VAL A 164 12.00 -10.31 -2.47
CA VAL A 164 11.39 -9.12 -3.06
C VAL A 164 10.77 -9.41 -4.43
N LEU A 165 9.52 -8.97 -4.59
CA LEU A 165 8.85 -8.81 -5.88
C LEU A 165 8.65 -7.31 -6.17
N MET A 166 9.08 -6.86 -7.34
CA MET A 166 8.82 -5.52 -7.85
C MET A 166 7.98 -5.60 -9.12
N MET A 167 6.86 -4.88 -9.14
CA MET A 167 5.97 -4.81 -10.29
C MET A 167 5.87 -3.38 -10.83
N THR A 168 6.12 -3.22 -12.11
CA THR A 168 5.91 -1.99 -12.89
C THR A 168 4.81 -2.20 -13.92
N ALA A 169 4.43 -1.14 -14.63
CA ALA A 169 3.48 -1.26 -15.72
C ALA A 169 3.88 -0.38 -16.92
N GLU A 170 3.59 -0.85 -18.12
CA GLU A 170 4.03 -0.26 -19.38
C GLU A 170 3.59 1.21 -19.55
N PHE A 171 2.36 1.52 -19.15
CA PHE A 171 1.75 2.84 -19.25
C PHE A 171 1.82 3.62 -17.94
N ASP A 172 2.67 3.22 -16.99
CA ASP A 172 2.92 4.03 -15.81
C ASP A 172 3.51 5.41 -16.21
N GLY A 173 2.80 6.47 -15.84
CA GLY A 173 3.22 7.86 -16.07
C GLY A 173 3.85 8.54 -14.86
N LEU A 174 3.89 7.87 -13.70
CA LEU A 174 4.19 8.45 -12.40
C LEU A 174 5.43 7.87 -11.74
N LEU A 175 5.75 6.60 -12.02
CA LEU A 175 6.93 5.93 -11.50
C LEU A 175 8.20 6.52 -12.11
N ASP A 176 9.12 6.93 -11.24
CA ASP A 176 10.44 7.41 -11.65
C ASP A 176 11.38 6.22 -11.88
N LEU A 177 11.67 5.93 -13.16
CA LEU A 177 12.52 4.82 -13.54
C LEU A 177 14.00 5.01 -13.15
N GLU A 178 14.47 6.25 -13.01
CA GLU A 178 15.84 6.51 -12.52
C GLU A 178 15.96 6.14 -11.04
N GLU A 179 14.93 6.49 -10.25
CA GLU A 179 14.84 6.09 -8.85
C GLU A 179 14.67 4.57 -8.70
N VAL A 180 13.92 3.90 -9.58
CA VAL A 180 13.86 2.43 -9.61
C VAL A 180 15.23 1.81 -9.85
N GLU A 181 15.98 2.30 -10.85
CA GLU A 181 17.32 1.78 -11.13
C GLU A 181 18.31 2.02 -9.97
N THR A 182 18.28 3.20 -9.37
CA THR A 182 19.15 3.51 -8.22
C THR A 182 18.75 2.74 -6.96
N SER A 183 17.48 2.41 -6.79
CA SER A 183 16.98 1.63 -5.64
C SER A 183 17.53 0.19 -5.58
N LYS A 184 18.10 -0.32 -6.69
CA LYS A 184 18.70 -1.67 -6.74
C LYS A 184 19.81 -1.89 -5.72
N ILE A 185 20.42 -0.81 -5.21
CA ILE A 185 21.39 -0.90 -4.10
C ILE A 185 20.77 -1.40 -2.77
N TYR A 186 19.44 -1.36 -2.66
CA TYR A 186 18.68 -1.79 -1.47
C TYR A 186 18.07 -3.18 -1.62
N LEU A 187 18.38 -3.87 -2.72
CA LEU A 187 17.80 -5.14 -3.12
C LEU A 187 18.87 -6.22 -3.20
N ASN A 188 18.46 -7.47 -3.10
CA ASN A 188 19.33 -8.60 -3.42
C ASN A 188 19.23 -8.99 -4.90
N GLU A 189 20.17 -9.82 -5.35
CA GLU A 189 20.23 -10.32 -6.73
C GLU A 189 19.08 -11.27 -7.08
N GLU A 190 18.35 -11.79 -6.09
CA GLU A 190 17.24 -12.73 -6.25
C GLU A 190 15.88 -12.02 -6.41
N THR A 191 15.88 -10.67 -6.43
CA THR A 191 14.67 -9.87 -6.62
C THR A 191 13.96 -10.23 -7.93
N THR A 192 12.66 -10.54 -7.83
CA THR A 192 11.80 -10.82 -8.98
C THR A 192 11.23 -9.52 -9.52
N TYR A 193 11.35 -9.31 -10.83
CA TYR A 193 10.82 -8.14 -11.52
C TYR A 193 9.75 -8.55 -12.52
N ILE A 194 8.60 -7.88 -12.48
CA ILE A 194 7.50 -8.06 -13.42
C ILE A 194 7.11 -6.71 -14.01
N ASP A 195 6.96 -6.64 -15.33
CA ASP A 195 6.38 -5.50 -16.01
C ASP A 195 5.01 -5.88 -16.59
N ILE A 196 3.96 -5.18 -16.17
CA ILE A 196 2.59 -5.45 -16.60
C ILE A 196 2.36 -4.75 -17.94
N ASN A 197 2.42 -5.55 -19.01
CA ASN A 197 2.07 -5.11 -20.36
C ASN A 197 0.62 -4.58 -20.39
N GLY A 198 0.44 -3.42 -20.99
CA GLY A 198 -0.86 -2.76 -21.10
C GLY A 198 -1.38 -2.09 -19.84
N GLY A 199 -0.76 -2.31 -18.68
CA GLY A 199 -1.19 -1.71 -17.41
C GLY A 199 -0.68 -0.29 -17.20
N ASN A 200 -1.19 0.41 -16.18
CA ASN A 200 -0.70 1.72 -15.74
C ASN A 200 -0.55 1.81 -14.20
N HIS A 201 -0.20 2.99 -13.68
CA HIS A 201 0.02 3.21 -12.25
C HIS A 201 -1.27 3.08 -11.44
N ALA A 202 -2.34 3.75 -11.87
CA ALA A 202 -3.56 3.88 -11.10
C ALA A 202 -4.27 2.54 -10.89
N GLN A 203 -4.13 1.63 -11.85
CA GLN A 203 -4.71 0.29 -11.81
C GLN A 203 -3.98 -0.70 -10.89
N PHE A 204 -2.92 -0.30 -10.17
CA PHE A 204 -2.43 -1.06 -9.01
C PHE A 204 -3.34 -0.90 -7.79
N GLY A 205 -4.19 0.14 -7.75
CA GLY A 205 -5.43 0.16 -6.98
C GLY A 205 -6.65 0.18 -7.91
N TRP A 206 -7.85 0.31 -7.35
CA TRP A 206 -9.09 0.38 -8.14
C TRP A 206 -9.88 1.66 -7.84
N TYR A 207 -9.23 2.80 -8.06
CA TYR A 207 -9.73 4.13 -7.74
C TYR A 207 -9.92 5.06 -8.95
N GLY A 208 -9.88 4.50 -10.17
CA GLY A 208 -10.03 5.23 -11.42
C GLY A 208 -8.77 5.98 -11.84
N GLU A 209 -8.92 6.90 -12.80
CA GLU A 209 -7.79 7.62 -13.40
C GLU A 209 -7.04 8.51 -12.40
N GLN A 210 -5.72 8.63 -12.60
CA GLN A 210 -4.86 9.51 -11.81
C GLN A 210 -4.17 10.54 -12.69
N LYS A 211 -4.17 11.79 -12.23
CA LYS A 211 -3.48 12.88 -12.94
C LYS A 211 -1.98 12.58 -13.05
N GLY A 212 -1.47 12.60 -14.27
CA GLY A 212 -0.05 12.36 -14.59
C GLY A 212 0.25 10.91 -14.98
N ASP A 213 -0.68 10.00 -14.73
CA ASP A 213 -0.62 8.65 -15.29
C ASP A 213 -1.05 8.63 -16.76
N LYS A 214 -0.77 7.54 -17.48
CA LYS A 214 -1.22 7.36 -18.86
C LYS A 214 -2.41 6.39 -18.91
N GLU A 215 -3.14 6.43 -20.02
CA GLU A 215 -4.25 5.50 -20.27
C GLU A 215 -3.73 4.08 -20.48
N ALA A 216 -4.25 3.12 -19.71
CA ALA A 216 -3.94 1.71 -19.86
C ALA A 216 -4.63 1.11 -21.10
N SER A 217 -4.05 0.07 -21.70
CA SER A 217 -4.68 -0.68 -22.79
C SER A 217 -5.48 -1.90 -22.31
N ILE A 218 -5.32 -2.28 -21.04
CA ILE A 218 -6.14 -3.31 -20.36
C ILE A 218 -7.01 -2.67 -19.28
N THR A 219 -8.16 -3.28 -19.03
CA THR A 219 -9.09 -2.84 -17.96
C THR A 219 -8.46 -2.99 -16.58
N THR A 220 -8.95 -2.23 -15.60
CA THR A 220 -8.50 -2.31 -14.20
C THR A 220 -8.68 -3.70 -13.62
N LYS A 221 -9.81 -4.37 -13.90
CA LYS A 221 -10.03 -5.75 -13.46
C LYS A 221 -8.94 -6.70 -13.96
N VAL A 222 -8.62 -6.65 -15.26
CA VAL A 222 -7.58 -7.51 -15.85
C VAL A 222 -6.22 -7.26 -15.21
N GLN A 223 -5.84 -6.00 -14.99
CA GLN A 223 -4.58 -5.70 -14.30
C GLN A 223 -4.58 -6.19 -12.84
N GLN A 224 -5.68 -6.01 -12.11
CA GLN A 224 -5.83 -6.50 -10.74
C GLN A 224 -5.72 -8.03 -10.66
N ASP A 225 -6.39 -8.76 -11.56
CA ASP A 225 -6.31 -10.22 -11.63
C ASP A 225 -4.87 -10.68 -11.93
N LEU A 226 -4.13 -9.98 -12.81
CA LEU A 226 -2.70 -10.25 -13.05
C LEU A 226 -1.85 -10.02 -11.81
N ILE A 227 -2.02 -8.87 -11.14
CA ILE A 227 -1.31 -8.52 -9.91
C ILE A 227 -1.52 -9.60 -8.84
N ILE A 228 -2.77 -10.02 -8.62
CA ILE A 228 -3.12 -11.06 -7.65
C ILE A 228 -2.39 -12.37 -7.99
N ASN A 229 -2.42 -12.80 -9.25
CA ASN A 229 -1.75 -14.04 -9.67
C ASN A 229 -0.23 -13.97 -9.46
N TYR A 230 0.43 -12.86 -9.81
CA TYR A 230 1.87 -12.70 -9.59
C TYR A 230 2.23 -12.67 -8.11
N ILE A 231 1.42 -12.02 -7.27
CA ILE A 231 1.61 -12.04 -5.81
C ILE A 231 1.50 -13.48 -5.30
N LEU A 232 0.43 -14.20 -5.66
CA LEU A 232 0.21 -15.58 -5.21
C LEU A 232 1.31 -16.54 -5.66
N GLU A 233 1.81 -16.40 -6.89
CA GLU A 233 2.95 -17.19 -7.36
C GLU A 233 4.22 -16.91 -6.55
N PHE A 234 4.45 -15.66 -6.17
CA PHE A 234 5.62 -15.23 -5.42
C PHE A 234 5.60 -15.59 -3.93
N ILE A 235 4.43 -15.48 -3.28
CA ILE A 235 4.33 -15.66 -1.81
C ILE A 235 4.00 -17.09 -1.37
N ARG A 236 3.78 -18.01 -2.32
CA ARG A 236 3.49 -19.42 -2.03
C ARG A 236 4.68 -20.18 -1.45
#